data_AF-A0A662SWI5-F1
#
_entry.id   AF-A0A662SWI5-F1
#
_cell.length_a   1.000
_cell.length_b   1.000
_cell.length_c   1.000
_cell.angle_alpha   90.00
_cell.angle_beta   90.00
_cell.angle_gamma   90.00
#
_symmetry.space_group_name_H-M   'P 1'
#
loop_
_entity.id
_entity.type
_entity.pdbx_description
1 polymer ?
#
loop_
_entity_poly.entity_id
_entity_poly.type
_entity_poly.pdbx_seq_one_letter_code
_entity_poly.pdbx_strand_id
1 'polypeptide(L)'
;MAMESGLREAREALAELSSGKVVSDGDLDGILASGLLSRALNVDVEFPSPGELRGLRVEGCILVELPPSKGLEYRGRNILLDHHEYSGVVVFEGSEAAVEYRAEAGCVADIAVEVFELELPAEGLEVLEAVRRIDQGRYESWLDRALHRAYRLEIASKEMRYRLLEWVRSGSWSRFMEWARSGDERWRLVEEAVRELKLRARELARGAVYFTYDGESWAEKAAMREAMLQLEEEHPVVVAVEVKEGKAAKASLATKAGVDLQPAFARLREMGYSAGGRSSVGGAQLGVELEKALKDIKEALALL
;
A
#
# COMPACT_ATOMS: atom_id res chain seq x y z
N MET A 1 -33.68 -13.38 0.94
CA MET A 1 -33.70 -14.39 2.03
C MET A 1 -32.31 -14.73 2.57
N ALA A 2 -31.44 -15.50 1.89
CA ALA A 2 -30.11 -15.83 2.44
C ALA A 2 -29.17 -14.61 2.54
N MET A 3 -29.14 -13.77 1.50
CA MET A 3 -28.32 -12.55 1.45
C MET A 3 -28.75 -11.50 2.50
N GLU A 4 -30.07 -11.33 2.70
CA GLU A 4 -30.63 -10.43 3.73
C GLU A 4 -30.37 -10.96 5.15
N SER A 5 -30.35 -12.28 5.37
CA SER A 5 -29.99 -12.86 6.66
C SER A 5 -28.52 -12.59 6.99
N GLY A 6 -27.62 -12.82 6.01
CA GLY A 6 -26.19 -12.55 6.17
C GLY A 6 -25.88 -11.09 6.46
N LEU A 7 -26.50 -10.15 5.73
CA LEU A 7 -26.34 -8.71 5.98
C LEU A 7 -26.82 -8.31 7.38
N ARG A 8 -27.98 -8.83 7.81
CA ARG A 8 -28.50 -8.56 9.16
C ARG A 8 -27.56 -9.11 10.24
N GLU A 9 -27.10 -10.35 10.10
CA GLU A 9 -26.16 -10.97 11.05
C GLU A 9 -24.81 -10.23 11.08
N ALA A 10 -24.31 -9.78 9.93
CA ALA A 10 -23.11 -8.94 9.86
C ALA A 10 -23.30 -7.59 10.58
N ARG A 11 -24.45 -6.92 10.37
CA ARG A 11 -24.81 -5.68 11.08
C ARG A 11 -24.90 -5.89 12.60
N GLU A 12 -25.54 -6.98 13.03
CA GLU A 12 -25.65 -7.34 14.45
C GLU A 12 -24.26 -7.58 15.06
N ALA A 13 -23.40 -8.35 14.39
CA ALA A 13 -22.03 -8.60 14.85
C ALA A 13 -21.18 -7.31 14.94
N LEU A 14 -21.29 -6.43 13.95
CA LEU A 14 -20.59 -5.14 13.95
C LEU A 14 -21.08 -4.22 15.07
N ALA A 15 -22.39 -4.23 15.36
CA ALA A 15 -22.95 -3.47 16.48
C ALA A 15 -22.47 -4.02 17.84
N GLU A 16 -22.34 -5.34 17.99
CA GLU A 16 -21.77 -5.96 19.19
C GLU A 16 -20.30 -5.55 19.42
N LEU A 17 -19.53 -5.37 18.35
CA LEU A 17 -18.15 -4.86 18.38
C LEU A 17 -18.04 -3.33 18.39
N SER A 18 -19.13 -2.60 18.65
CA SER A 18 -19.10 -1.13 18.79
C SER A 18 -18.21 -0.59 19.93
N SER A 19 -17.72 -1.46 20.82
CA SER A 19 -16.72 -1.15 21.84
C SER A 19 -15.31 -1.66 21.51
N GLY A 20 -15.15 -2.34 20.36
CA GLY A 20 -13.88 -2.87 19.88
C GLY A 20 -13.02 -1.81 19.18
N LYS A 21 -11.97 -2.29 18.50
CA LYS A 21 -11.07 -1.47 17.68
C LYS A 21 -11.09 -1.91 16.23
N VAL A 22 -10.84 -0.96 15.33
CA VAL A 22 -10.57 -1.24 13.91
C VAL A 22 -9.06 -1.39 13.72
N VAL A 23 -8.63 -2.42 13.01
CA VAL A 23 -7.25 -2.59 12.54
C VAL A 23 -7.28 -2.59 11.01
N SER A 24 -6.49 -1.74 10.38
CA SER A 24 -6.52 -1.52 8.94
C SER A 24 -5.11 -1.53 8.36
N ASP A 25 -4.94 -2.02 7.13
CA ASP A 25 -3.64 -2.02 6.45
C ASP A 25 -3.13 -0.60 6.11
N GLY A 26 -4.06 0.37 6.11
CA GLY A 26 -3.83 1.81 5.96
C GLY A 26 -3.42 2.23 4.56
N ASP A 27 -3.90 1.51 3.55
CA ASP A 27 -3.97 2.07 2.20
C ASP A 27 -5.11 3.10 2.09
N LEU A 28 -5.31 3.68 0.90
CA LEU A 28 -6.26 4.78 0.74
C LEU A 28 -7.72 4.31 0.96
N ASP A 29 -8.07 3.11 0.51
CA ASP A 29 -9.39 2.51 0.72
C ASP A 29 -9.60 2.10 2.17
N GLY A 30 -8.62 1.42 2.76
CA GLY A 30 -8.58 1.07 4.16
C GLY A 30 -8.72 2.27 5.10
N ILE A 31 -8.08 3.41 4.78
CA ILE A 31 -8.26 4.66 5.54
C ILE A 31 -9.69 5.19 5.41
N LEU A 32 -10.24 5.21 4.19
CA LEU A 32 -11.59 5.72 3.94
C LEU A 32 -12.63 4.84 4.66
N ALA A 33 -12.58 3.52 4.47
CA ALA A 33 -13.42 2.55 5.14
C ALA A 33 -13.30 2.66 6.68
N SER A 34 -12.09 2.71 7.22
CA SER A 34 -11.90 2.85 8.68
C SER A 34 -12.47 4.15 9.23
N GLY A 35 -12.38 5.25 8.47
CA GLY A 35 -12.96 6.54 8.88
C GLY A 35 -14.48 6.51 8.92
N LEU A 36 -15.10 5.84 7.93
CA LEU A 36 -16.55 5.62 7.88
C LEU A 36 -17.01 4.70 9.02
N LEU A 37 -16.29 3.61 9.28
CA LEU A 37 -16.56 2.70 10.42
C LEU A 37 -16.43 3.43 11.76
N SER A 38 -15.34 4.18 11.96
CA SER A 38 -15.10 4.96 13.18
C SER A 38 -16.20 6.02 13.38
N ARG A 39 -16.70 6.63 12.30
CA ARG A 39 -17.85 7.55 12.33
C ARG A 39 -19.13 6.85 12.76
N ALA A 40 -19.41 5.65 12.23
CA ALA A 40 -20.65 4.93 12.48
C ALA A 40 -20.70 4.30 13.88
N LEU A 41 -19.58 3.73 14.34
CA LEU A 41 -19.50 2.94 15.57
C LEU A 41 -18.84 3.67 16.74
N ASN A 42 -18.19 4.81 16.50
CA ASN A 42 -17.39 5.54 17.50
C ASN A 42 -16.25 4.68 18.10
N VAL A 43 -15.56 3.93 17.24
CA VAL A 43 -14.44 3.04 17.59
C VAL A 43 -13.08 3.63 17.25
N ASP A 44 -12.06 3.22 17.98
CA ASP A 44 -10.67 3.57 17.70
C ASP A 44 -10.12 2.79 16.50
N VAL A 45 -9.13 3.37 15.82
CA VAL A 45 -8.52 2.79 14.62
C VAL A 45 -7.00 2.68 14.79
N GLU A 46 -6.44 1.56 14.36
CA GLU A 46 -5.00 1.29 14.36
C GLU A 46 -4.52 0.91 12.96
N PHE A 47 -3.41 1.53 12.55
CA PHE A 47 -2.72 1.22 11.29
C PHE A 47 -1.35 0.61 11.59
N PRO A 48 -1.25 -0.71 11.79
CA PRO A 48 0.04 -1.40 11.94
C PRO A 48 0.90 -1.22 10.68
N SER A 49 2.21 -1.19 10.85
CA SER A 49 3.15 -1.18 9.73
C SER A 49 3.21 -2.57 9.08
N PRO A 50 3.57 -2.68 7.78
CA PRO A 50 3.65 -3.98 7.10
C PRO A 50 4.56 -5.01 7.78
N GLY A 51 5.62 -4.54 8.48
CA GLY A 51 6.54 -5.41 9.23
C GLY A 51 5.94 -5.97 10.53
N GLU A 52 4.89 -5.34 11.06
CA GLU A 52 4.22 -5.74 12.29
C GLU A 52 3.07 -6.73 12.03
N LEU A 53 2.58 -6.84 10.79
CA LEU A 53 1.42 -7.68 10.46
C LEU A 53 1.65 -9.17 10.72
N ARG A 54 2.84 -9.68 10.39
CA ARG A 54 3.14 -11.11 10.53
C ARG A 54 3.25 -11.50 12.01
N GLY A 55 2.32 -12.34 12.47
CA GLY A 55 2.22 -12.75 13.87
C GLY A 55 1.49 -11.76 14.76
N LEU A 56 0.89 -10.69 14.20
CA LEU A 56 0.03 -9.79 14.95
C LEU A 56 -1.20 -10.56 15.44
N ARG A 57 -1.39 -10.59 16.76
CA ARG A 57 -2.58 -11.20 17.36
C ARG A 57 -3.71 -10.19 17.41
N VAL A 58 -4.86 -10.57 16.88
CA VAL A 58 -6.08 -9.76 16.86
C VAL A 58 -7.23 -10.52 17.51
N GLU A 59 -7.96 -9.83 18.38
CA GLU A 59 -9.09 -10.38 19.15
C GLU A 59 -10.12 -9.28 19.39
N GLY A 60 -11.40 -9.57 19.14
CA GLY A 60 -12.48 -8.58 19.30
C GLY A 60 -12.33 -7.37 18.37
N CYS A 61 -11.68 -7.55 17.21
CA CYS A 61 -11.36 -6.47 16.28
C CYS A 61 -12.24 -6.50 15.03
N ILE A 62 -12.47 -5.31 14.47
CA ILE A 62 -12.89 -5.14 13.08
C ILE A 62 -11.62 -4.98 12.24
N LEU A 63 -11.46 -5.79 11.22
CA LEU A 63 -10.27 -5.88 10.38
C LEU A 63 -10.64 -5.37 9.00
N VAL A 64 -9.89 -4.40 8.48
CA VAL A 64 -10.14 -3.79 7.17
C VAL A 64 -8.95 -4.12 6.27
N GLU A 65 -9.20 -4.88 5.20
CA GLU A 65 -8.17 -5.38 4.28
C GLU A 65 -7.05 -6.15 4.96
N LEU A 66 -7.34 -6.86 6.05
CA LEU A 66 -6.34 -7.64 6.78
C LEU A 66 -6.70 -9.12 6.85
N PRO A 67 -6.92 -9.81 5.71
CA PRO A 67 -7.29 -11.22 5.71
C PRO A 67 -6.20 -12.07 6.37
N PRO A 68 -6.53 -13.30 6.82
CA PRO A 68 -5.55 -14.21 7.44
C PRO A 68 -4.31 -14.47 6.57
N SER A 69 -4.45 -14.39 5.23
CA SER A 69 -3.36 -14.53 4.26
C SER A 69 -2.24 -13.48 4.41
N LYS A 70 -2.51 -12.32 5.05
CA LYS A 70 -1.49 -11.32 5.41
C LYS A 70 -0.63 -11.74 6.63
N GLY A 71 -0.92 -12.90 7.25
CA GLY A 71 -0.09 -13.52 8.29
C GLY A 71 -0.46 -13.15 9.72
N LEU A 72 -1.67 -12.63 9.95
CA LEU A 72 -2.20 -12.31 11.27
C LEU A 72 -2.66 -13.58 12.01
N GLU A 73 -2.63 -13.54 13.34
CA GLU A 73 -3.17 -14.59 14.21
C GLU A 73 -4.53 -14.15 14.78
N TYR A 74 -5.62 -14.66 14.19
CA TYR A 74 -6.98 -14.37 14.69
C TYR A 74 -7.25 -15.19 15.96
N ARG A 75 -7.75 -14.52 17.01
CA ARG A 75 -8.15 -15.11 18.29
C ARG A 75 -9.55 -14.63 18.65
N GLY A 76 -10.36 -15.49 19.26
CA GLY A 76 -11.73 -15.16 19.60
C GLY A 76 -12.53 -14.66 18.40
N ARG A 77 -13.52 -13.80 18.64
CA ARG A 77 -14.36 -13.27 17.58
C ARG A 77 -13.73 -12.05 16.90
N ASN A 78 -13.65 -12.05 15.57
CA ASN A 78 -13.21 -10.90 14.77
C ASN A 78 -14.12 -10.72 13.57
N ILE A 79 -14.15 -9.51 12.99
CA ILE A 79 -14.94 -9.23 11.78
C ILE A 79 -14.00 -8.70 10.71
N LEU A 80 -13.96 -9.33 9.55
CA LEU A 80 -13.19 -8.87 8.39
C LEU A 80 -14.11 -8.16 7.39
N LEU A 81 -13.68 -6.99 6.94
CA LEU A 81 -14.17 -6.32 5.73
C LEU A 81 -13.04 -6.36 4.69
N ASP A 82 -13.33 -6.90 3.53
CA ASP A 82 -12.37 -7.10 2.44
C ASP A 82 -13.08 -6.99 1.08
N HIS A 83 -12.33 -6.72 0.01
CA HIS A 83 -12.82 -6.73 -1.37
C HIS A 83 -11.94 -7.54 -2.37
N HIS A 84 -10.75 -8.02 -1.95
CA HIS A 84 -9.80 -8.70 -2.85
C HIS A 84 -10.09 -10.19 -3.05
N GLU A 85 -9.78 -11.03 -2.04
CA GLU A 85 -10.00 -12.49 -2.08
C GLU A 85 -11.48 -12.83 -1.82
N TYR A 86 -12.16 -11.93 -1.11
CA TYR A 86 -13.56 -11.98 -0.75
C TYR A 86 -14.08 -10.54 -0.73
N SER A 87 -15.29 -10.31 -1.25
CA SER A 87 -15.94 -9.00 -1.22
C SER A 87 -17.15 -9.01 -0.29
N GLY A 88 -17.02 -8.35 0.87
CA GLY A 88 -18.08 -8.19 1.85
C GLY A 88 -17.60 -8.21 3.29
N VAL A 89 -18.45 -8.73 4.19
CA VAL A 89 -18.17 -8.90 5.62
C VAL A 89 -18.07 -10.39 5.97
N VAL A 90 -17.07 -10.77 6.77
CA VAL A 90 -16.95 -12.11 7.36
C VAL A 90 -16.79 -12.01 8.86
N VAL A 91 -17.59 -12.74 9.62
CA VAL A 91 -17.41 -12.91 11.07
C VAL A 91 -16.63 -14.18 11.31
N PHE A 92 -15.48 -14.06 11.96
CA PHE A 92 -14.61 -15.17 12.34
C PHE A 92 -14.77 -15.51 13.82
N GLU A 93 -14.75 -16.81 14.13
CA GLU A 93 -14.56 -17.36 15.48
C GLU A 93 -13.23 -18.12 15.50
N GLY A 94 -12.19 -17.48 16.05
CA GLY A 94 -10.82 -17.91 15.84
C GLY A 94 -10.43 -17.78 14.37
N SER A 95 -10.11 -18.89 13.72
CA SER A 95 -9.75 -18.94 12.29
C SER A 95 -10.89 -19.41 11.38
N GLU A 96 -12.05 -19.75 11.93
CA GLU A 96 -13.18 -20.28 11.17
C GLU A 96 -14.19 -19.18 10.86
N ALA A 97 -14.65 -19.11 9.60
CA ALA A 97 -15.71 -18.19 9.19
C ALA A 97 -17.06 -18.72 9.71
N ALA A 98 -17.72 -17.94 10.57
CA ALA A 98 -19.01 -18.26 11.17
C ALA A 98 -20.18 -17.64 10.39
N VAL A 99 -20.00 -16.42 9.89
CA VAL A 99 -21.01 -15.69 9.09
C VAL A 99 -20.30 -15.05 7.90
N GLU A 100 -20.91 -15.16 6.72
CA GLU A 100 -20.45 -14.50 5.50
C GLU A 100 -21.59 -13.70 4.87
N TYR A 101 -21.34 -12.42 4.64
CA TYR A 101 -22.16 -11.55 3.81
C TYR A 101 -21.35 -11.03 2.62
N ARG A 102 -21.77 -11.37 1.40
CA ARG A 102 -21.12 -10.93 0.17
C ARG A 102 -21.77 -9.66 -0.35
N ALA A 103 -20.93 -8.69 -0.71
CA ALA A 103 -21.33 -7.41 -1.29
C ALA A 103 -20.77 -7.29 -2.72
N GLU A 104 -21.54 -6.66 -3.60
CA GLU A 104 -21.05 -6.19 -4.90
C GLU A 104 -20.39 -4.82 -4.72
N ALA A 105 -19.17 -4.83 -4.20
CA ALA A 105 -18.41 -3.63 -3.84
C ALA A 105 -17.22 -3.44 -4.77
N GLY A 106 -16.90 -2.18 -5.11
CA GLY A 106 -15.73 -1.86 -5.89
C GLY A 106 -14.48 -1.57 -5.05
N CYS A 107 -14.65 -1.40 -3.73
CA CYS A 107 -13.63 -1.27 -2.70
C CYS A 107 -14.26 -1.50 -1.30
N VAL A 108 -13.49 -1.64 -0.22
CA VAL A 108 -14.01 -1.84 1.14
C VAL A 108 -14.84 -0.66 1.64
N ALA A 109 -14.51 0.57 1.25
CA ALA A 109 -15.29 1.73 1.66
C ALA A 109 -16.76 1.65 1.18
N ASP A 110 -17.04 1.01 0.03
CA ASP A 110 -18.42 0.75 -0.42
C ASP A 110 -19.17 -0.15 0.56
N ILE A 111 -18.51 -1.21 1.05
CA ILE A 111 -19.07 -2.15 2.03
C ILE A 111 -19.42 -1.40 3.31
N ALA A 112 -18.54 -0.50 3.78
CA ALA A 112 -18.80 0.31 4.96
C ALA A 112 -20.03 1.22 4.77
N VAL A 113 -20.19 1.84 3.59
CA VAL A 113 -21.38 2.64 3.28
C VAL A 113 -22.66 1.80 3.25
N GLU A 114 -22.63 0.63 2.62
CA GLU A 114 -23.80 -0.26 2.50
C GLU A 114 -24.24 -0.84 3.85
N VAL A 115 -23.29 -1.35 4.62
CA VAL A 115 -23.56 -2.01 5.89
C VAL A 115 -24.12 -1.03 6.92
N PHE A 116 -23.64 0.21 6.95
CA PHE A 116 -24.09 1.23 7.89
C PHE A 116 -25.10 2.24 7.31
N GLU A 117 -25.52 2.04 6.06
CA GLU A 117 -26.49 2.91 5.36
C GLU A 117 -26.06 4.39 5.43
N LEU A 118 -24.77 4.65 5.23
CA LEU A 118 -24.19 5.98 5.44
C LEU A 118 -24.56 6.92 4.30
N GLU A 119 -25.20 8.03 4.64
CA GLU A 119 -25.40 9.13 3.70
C GLU A 119 -24.15 10.00 3.61
N LEU A 120 -23.56 10.06 2.42
CA LEU A 120 -22.41 10.91 2.12
C LEU A 120 -22.86 12.17 1.35
N PRO A 121 -22.31 13.35 1.67
CA PRO A 121 -22.49 14.53 0.84
C PRO A 121 -21.79 14.34 -0.51
N ALA A 122 -22.08 15.23 -1.47
CA ALA A 122 -21.56 15.15 -2.83
C ALA A 122 -20.02 14.99 -2.88
N GLU A 123 -19.29 15.75 -2.07
CA GLU A 123 -17.83 15.66 -1.97
C GLU A 123 -17.36 14.31 -1.41
N GLY A 124 -18.10 13.74 -0.45
CA GLY A 124 -17.81 12.41 0.09
C GLY A 124 -18.03 11.31 -0.94
N LEU A 125 -19.09 11.41 -1.75
CA LEU A 125 -19.34 10.52 -2.88
C LEU A 125 -18.25 10.64 -3.96
N GLU A 126 -17.78 11.86 -4.24
CA GLU A 126 -16.69 12.08 -5.20
C GLU A 126 -15.38 11.43 -4.74
N VAL A 127 -15.05 11.55 -3.44
CA VAL A 127 -13.88 10.89 -2.85
C VAL A 127 -14.02 9.37 -2.89
N LEU A 128 -15.16 8.82 -2.48
CA LEU A 128 -15.42 7.37 -2.52
C LEU A 128 -15.24 6.80 -3.93
N GLU A 129 -15.85 7.46 -4.92
CA GLU A 129 -15.77 7.05 -6.31
C GLU A 129 -14.34 7.13 -6.86
N ALA A 130 -13.56 8.13 -6.46
CA ALA A 130 -12.16 8.24 -6.83
C ALA A 130 -11.30 7.15 -6.21
N VAL A 131 -11.51 6.82 -4.92
CA VAL A 131 -10.82 5.72 -4.22
C VAL A 131 -11.13 4.38 -4.88
N ARG A 132 -12.41 4.11 -5.20
CA ARG A 132 -12.84 2.92 -5.93
C ARG A 132 -12.09 2.76 -7.26
N ARG A 133 -11.95 3.84 -8.03
CA ARG A 133 -11.20 3.79 -9.30
C ARG A 133 -9.71 3.55 -9.07
N ILE A 134 -9.09 4.20 -8.07
CA ILE A 134 -7.67 4.02 -7.75
C ILE A 134 -7.36 2.57 -7.39
N ASP A 135 -8.19 1.97 -6.54
CA ASP A 135 -8.05 0.59 -6.10
C ASP A 135 -8.11 -0.40 -7.28
N GLN A 136 -8.98 -0.10 -8.26
CA GLN A 136 -9.08 -0.84 -9.53
C GLN A 136 -7.97 -0.48 -10.55
N GLY A 137 -7.02 0.38 -10.20
CA GLY A 137 -5.95 0.84 -11.09
C GLY A 137 -6.40 1.79 -12.20
N ARG A 138 -7.56 2.44 -12.07
CA ARG A 138 -8.14 3.39 -13.03
C ARG A 138 -7.91 4.83 -12.58
N TYR A 139 -7.50 5.70 -13.53
CA TYR A 139 -7.15 7.10 -13.26
C TYR A 139 -7.85 8.06 -14.23
N GLU A 140 -9.17 8.07 -14.18
CA GLU A 140 -10.04 8.74 -15.16
C GLU A 140 -10.19 10.24 -14.83
N SER A 141 -10.30 10.58 -13.54
CA SER A 141 -10.53 11.95 -13.06
C SER A 141 -9.26 12.64 -12.56
N TRP A 142 -9.33 13.96 -12.37
CA TRP A 142 -8.25 14.72 -11.72
C TRP A 142 -8.06 14.26 -10.26
N LEU A 143 -9.16 13.93 -9.56
CA LEU A 143 -9.14 13.56 -8.16
C LEU A 143 -8.49 12.19 -7.96
N ASP A 144 -8.73 11.24 -8.86
CA ASP A 144 -8.12 9.90 -8.81
C ASP A 144 -6.58 10.02 -8.82
N ARG A 145 -6.07 10.85 -9.74
CA ARG A 145 -4.62 11.11 -9.88
C ARG A 145 -4.10 11.87 -8.67
N ALA A 146 -4.79 12.93 -8.25
CA ALA A 146 -4.38 13.78 -7.15
C ALA A 146 -4.29 13.00 -5.83
N LEU A 147 -5.30 12.19 -5.53
CA LEU A 147 -5.35 11.34 -4.34
C LEU A 147 -4.23 10.31 -4.32
N HIS A 148 -4.04 9.58 -5.42
CA HIS A 148 -2.99 8.57 -5.49
C HIS A 148 -1.60 9.22 -5.34
N ARG A 149 -1.35 10.35 -6.00
CA ARG A 149 -0.10 11.10 -5.91
C ARG A 149 0.14 11.63 -4.49
N ALA A 150 -0.85 12.25 -3.88
CA ALA A 150 -0.76 12.75 -2.51
C ALA A 150 -0.49 11.61 -1.52
N TYR A 151 -1.17 10.48 -1.65
CA TYR A 151 -0.92 9.29 -0.85
C TYR A 151 0.52 8.78 -1.02
N ARG A 152 1.00 8.65 -2.27
CA ARG A 152 2.36 8.16 -2.56
C ARG A 152 3.46 9.04 -1.98
N LEU A 153 3.25 10.36 -1.92
CA LEU A 153 4.19 11.30 -1.29
C LEU A 153 4.35 11.07 0.22
N GLU A 154 3.31 10.55 0.88
CA GLU A 154 3.24 10.41 2.34
C GLU A 154 3.03 8.96 2.78
N ILE A 155 3.25 7.98 1.91
CA ILE A 155 2.90 6.56 2.14
C ILE A 155 3.51 5.95 3.42
N ALA A 156 4.65 6.47 3.85
CA ALA A 156 5.34 6.04 5.07
C ALA A 156 4.90 6.79 6.34
N SER A 157 4.07 7.84 6.23
CA SER A 157 3.62 8.64 7.38
C SER A 157 2.40 8.03 8.03
N LYS A 158 2.52 7.68 9.32
CA LYS A 158 1.39 7.26 10.14
C LYS A 158 0.47 8.44 10.45
N GLU A 159 1.04 9.63 10.60
CA GLU A 159 0.33 10.89 10.85
C GLU A 159 -0.62 11.23 9.70
N MET A 160 -0.20 11.00 8.46
CA MET A 160 -1.08 11.16 7.29
C MET A 160 -2.32 10.27 7.41
N ARG A 161 -2.15 8.98 7.74
CA ARG A 161 -3.27 8.03 7.88
C ARG A 161 -4.28 8.51 8.92
N TYR A 162 -3.82 8.93 10.10
CA TYR A 162 -4.70 9.42 11.16
C TYR A 162 -5.37 10.77 10.84
N ARG A 163 -4.66 11.67 10.15
CA ARG A 163 -5.24 12.94 9.70
C ARG A 163 -6.35 12.71 8.68
N LEU A 164 -6.13 11.84 7.69
CA LEU A 164 -7.17 11.50 6.69
C LEU A 164 -8.35 10.79 7.34
N LEU A 165 -8.09 9.85 8.25
CA LEU A 165 -9.10 9.18 9.07
C LEU A 165 -10.00 10.20 9.77
N GLU A 166 -9.41 11.18 10.46
CA GLU A 166 -10.17 12.19 11.21
C GLU A 166 -11.00 13.08 10.29
N TRP A 167 -10.51 13.42 9.09
CA TRP A 167 -11.31 14.17 8.13
C TRP A 167 -12.50 13.37 7.62
N VAL A 168 -12.35 12.07 7.36
CA VAL A 168 -13.48 11.20 7.00
C VAL A 168 -14.47 11.11 8.16
N ARG A 169 -13.97 10.87 9.38
CA ARG A 169 -14.77 10.72 10.60
C ARG A 169 -15.61 11.97 10.88
N SER A 170 -15.01 13.16 10.74
CA SER A 170 -15.67 14.45 10.97
C SER A 170 -16.46 14.98 9.77
N GLY A 171 -16.44 14.29 8.62
CA GLY A 171 -17.07 14.77 7.39
C GLY A 171 -16.37 15.99 6.76
N SER A 172 -15.09 16.21 7.06
CA SER A 172 -14.26 17.30 6.52
C SER A 172 -13.75 16.99 5.09
N TRP A 173 -14.65 16.64 4.18
CA TRP A 173 -14.33 16.21 2.81
C TRP A 173 -13.57 17.26 1.99
N SER A 174 -13.89 18.55 2.20
CA SER A 174 -13.18 19.65 1.54
C SER A 174 -11.69 19.67 1.86
N ARG A 175 -11.31 19.43 3.12
CA ARG A 175 -9.90 19.33 3.54
C ARG A 175 -9.21 18.12 2.92
N PHE A 176 -9.93 17.00 2.81
CA PHE A 176 -9.43 15.79 2.16
C PHE A 176 -9.10 16.06 0.68
N MET A 177 -9.98 16.77 -0.03
CA MET A 177 -9.76 17.16 -1.43
C MET A 177 -8.65 18.22 -1.58
N GLU A 178 -8.55 19.18 -0.67
CA GLU A 178 -7.47 20.18 -0.65
C GLU A 178 -6.10 19.52 -0.46
N TRP A 179 -6.00 18.53 0.44
CA TRP A 179 -4.80 17.72 0.60
C TRP A 179 -4.42 17.01 -0.70
N ALA A 180 -5.39 16.40 -1.39
CA ALA A 180 -5.17 15.76 -2.69
C ALA A 180 -4.59 16.75 -3.72
N ARG A 181 -5.18 17.94 -3.83
CA ARG A 181 -4.71 19.01 -4.73
C ARG A 181 -3.28 19.44 -4.41
N SER A 182 -2.98 19.68 -3.13
CA SER A 182 -1.63 20.08 -2.70
C SER A 182 -0.58 19.00 -3.01
N GLY A 183 -0.93 17.73 -2.83
CA GLY A 183 -0.09 16.61 -3.22
C GLY A 183 0.17 16.56 -4.72
N ASP A 184 -0.87 16.79 -5.55
CA ASP A 184 -0.74 16.82 -7.01
C ASP A 184 0.16 17.98 -7.50
N GLU A 185 0.03 19.16 -6.91
CA GLU A 185 0.89 20.31 -7.22
C GLU A 185 2.37 20.00 -6.92
N ARG A 186 2.64 19.39 -5.77
CA ARG A 186 3.98 18.94 -5.39
C ARG A 186 4.51 17.82 -6.28
N TRP A 187 3.62 17.01 -6.86
CA TRP A 187 3.99 15.89 -7.72
C TRP A 187 4.73 16.32 -8.99
N ARG A 188 4.60 17.58 -9.42
CA ARG A 188 5.37 18.12 -10.57
C ARG A 188 6.89 17.99 -10.37
N LEU A 189 7.36 18.19 -9.13
CA LEU A 189 8.78 18.01 -8.77
C LEU A 189 9.20 16.53 -8.84
N VAL A 190 8.27 15.61 -8.54
CA VAL A 190 8.49 14.18 -8.69
C VAL A 190 8.57 13.81 -10.17
N GLU A 191 7.71 14.36 -11.03
CA GLU A 191 7.76 14.12 -12.48
C GLU A 191 9.09 14.59 -13.11
N GLU A 192 9.60 15.74 -12.68
CA GLU A 192 10.92 16.23 -13.09
C GLU A 192 12.03 15.29 -12.61
N ALA A 193 12.02 14.91 -11.33
CA ALA A 193 12.98 13.95 -10.78
C ALA A 193 12.93 12.58 -11.48
N VAL A 194 11.74 12.08 -11.87
CA VAL A 194 11.62 10.84 -12.66
C VAL A 194 12.39 10.97 -13.98
N ARG A 195 12.22 12.08 -14.70
CA ARG A 195 12.94 12.31 -15.97
C ARG A 195 14.45 12.33 -15.75
N GLU A 196 14.91 13.02 -14.72
CA GLU A 196 16.34 13.10 -14.38
C GLU A 196 16.93 11.75 -13.97
N LEU A 197 16.20 10.95 -13.18
CA LEU A 197 16.63 9.60 -12.79
C LEU A 197 16.77 8.69 -14.00
N LYS A 198 15.82 8.74 -14.94
CA LYS A 198 15.90 7.98 -16.20
C LYS A 198 17.09 8.40 -17.05
N LEU A 199 17.37 9.71 -17.17
CA LEU A 199 18.53 10.21 -17.91
C LEU A 199 19.87 9.79 -17.29
N ARG A 200 19.89 9.57 -15.97
CA ARG A 200 21.06 9.05 -15.25
C ARG A 200 21.22 7.54 -15.35
N ALA A 201 20.26 6.82 -15.93
CA ALA A 201 20.33 5.38 -16.05
C ALA A 201 21.51 4.95 -16.94
N ARG A 202 22.25 3.94 -16.48
CA ARG A 202 23.42 3.37 -17.16
C ARG A 202 23.32 1.86 -17.18
N GLU A 203 23.95 1.25 -18.17
CA GLU A 203 24.09 -0.20 -18.20
C GLU A 203 24.93 -0.69 -17.01
N LEU A 204 24.39 -1.65 -16.26
CA LEU A 204 25.09 -2.32 -15.16
C LEU A 204 25.68 -3.65 -15.64
N ALA A 205 24.84 -4.44 -16.32
CA ALA A 205 25.15 -5.71 -16.95
C ALA A 205 24.29 -5.87 -18.21
N ARG A 206 24.53 -6.93 -19.00
CA ARG A 206 23.76 -7.18 -20.22
C ARG A 206 22.26 -7.30 -19.89
N GLY A 207 21.44 -6.39 -20.41
CA GLY A 207 20.00 -6.37 -20.15
C GLY A 207 19.59 -5.82 -18.78
N ALA A 208 20.54 -5.31 -17.98
CA ALA A 208 20.27 -4.69 -16.70
C ALA A 208 20.79 -3.25 -16.66
N VAL A 209 19.92 -2.30 -16.31
CA VAL A 209 20.29 -0.91 -16.10
C VAL A 209 20.23 -0.54 -14.63
N TYR A 210 20.99 0.47 -14.24
CA TYR A 210 20.90 1.06 -12.91
C TYR A 210 20.86 2.58 -12.98
N PHE A 211 20.28 3.19 -11.96
CA PHE A 211 20.44 4.60 -11.65
C PHE A 211 20.63 4.79 -10.15
N THR A 212 21.24 5.91 -9.77
CA THR A 212 21.37 6.31 -8.37
C THR A 212 20.36 7.39 -8.04
N TYR A 213 19.83 7.36 -6.82
CA TYR A 213 18.99 8.43 -6.29
C TYR A 213 19.48 8.89 -4.92
N ASP A 214 19.31 10.16 -4.61
CA ASP A 214 19.62 10.75 -3.32
C ASP A 214 18.56 10.35 -2.28
N GLY A 215 19.01 9.63 -1.25
CA GLY A 215 18.15 9.19 -0.15
C GLY A 215 17.71 10.32 0.79
N GLU A 216 18.30 11.51 0.69
CA GLU A 216 17.88 12.69 1.44
C GLU A 216 16.79 13.47 0.68
N SER A 217 16.89 13.55 -0.64
CA SER A 217 15.88 14.17 -1.52
C SER A 217 14.52 13.45 -1.47
N TRP A 218 13.51 14.15 -0.93
CA TRP A 218 12.14 13.63 -0.88
C TRP A 218 11.55 13.40 -2.28
N ALA A 219 11.89 14.24 -3.26
CA ALA A 219 11.39 14.15 -4.62
C ALA A 219 11.98 12.92 -5.33
N GLU A 220 13.29 12.69 -5.18
CA GLU A 220 13.92 11.51 -5.78
C GLU A 220 13.45 10.20 -5.13
N LYS A 221 13.26 10.18 -3.80
CA LYS A 221 12.65 9.02 -3.11
C LYS A 221 11.26 8.68 -3.66
N ALA A 222 10.42 9.70 -3.88
CA ALA A 222 9.09 9.51 -4.46
C ALA A 222 9.16 9.08 -5.94
N ALA A 223 10.12 9.64 -6.69
CA ALA A 223 10.31 9.39 -8.12
C ALA A 223 10.92 8.02 -8.43
N MET A 224 11.72 7.47 -7.52
CA MET A 224 12.50 6.25 -7.75
C MET A 224 11.66 5.09 -8.29
N ARG A 225 10.51 4.79 -7.66
CA ARG A 225 9.68 3.66 -8.08
C ARG A 225 9.09 3.85 -9.47
N GLU A 226 8.76 5.09 -9.82
CA GLU A 226 8.11 5.42 -11.09
C GLU A 226 9.14 5.45 -12.22
N ALA A 227 10.37 5.89 -11.92
CA ALA A 227 11.51 5.74 -12.82
C ALA A 227 11.82 4.25 -13.08
N MET A 228 11.81 3.40 -12.05
CA MET A 228 11.97 1.96 -12.23
C MET A 228 10.89 1.36 -13.15
N LEU A 229 9.61 1.60 -12.83
CA LEU A 229 8.49 1.03 -13.58
C LEU A 229 8.49 1.39 -15.07
N GLN A 230 8.95 2.60 -15.41
CA GLN A 230 9.11 3.04 -16.80
C GLN A 230 10.33 2.41 -17.47
N LEU A 231 11.47 2.29 -16.77
CA LEU A 231 12.65 1.63 -17.30
C LEU A 231 12.44 0.12 -17.49
N GLU A 232 11.58 -0.51 -16.68
CA GLU A 232 11.23 -1.94 -16.81
C GLU A 232 10.46 -2.26 -18.10
N GLU A 233 9.88 -1.26 -18.78
CA GLU A 233 9.28 -1.43 -20.11
C GLU A 233 10.35 -1.57 -21.22
N GLU A 234 11.55 -1.04 -20.97
CA GLU A 234 12.63 -0.92 -21.96
C GLU A 234 13.79 -1.90 -21.66
N HIS A 235 13.91 -2.33 -20.40
CA HIS A 235 15.03 -3.13 -19.91
C HIS A 235 14.56 -4.34 -19.09
N PRO A 236 15.14 -5.53 -19.32
CA PRO A 236 14.79 -6.74 -18.56
C PRO A 236 14.91 -6.59 -17.05
N VAL A 237 15.96 -5.92 -16.54
CA VAL A 237 16.16 -5.70 -15.10
C VAL A 237 16.53 -4.25 -14.84
N VAL A 238 15.93 -3.65 -13.82
CA VAL A 238 16.24 -2.30 -13.36
C VAL A 238 16.70 -2.30 -11.91
N VAL A 239 17.77 -1.57 -11.63
CA VAL A 239 18.34 -1.40 -10.29
C VAL A 239 18.33 0.08 -9.89
N ALA A 240 17.63 0.41 -8.80
CA ALA A 240 17.73 1.73 -8.19
C ALA A 240 18.62 1.65 -6.95
N VAL A 241 19.68 2.47 -6.89
CA VAL A 241 20.61 2.51 -5.75
C VAL A 241 20.47 3.82 -4.99
N GLU A 242 20.09 3.72 -3.72
CA GLU A 242 20.03 4.86 -2.79
C GLU A 242 21.44 5.26 -2.38
N VAL A 243 21.78 6.53 -2.58
CA VAL A 243 23.03 7.11 -2.11
C VAL A 243 22.73 8.05 -0.94
N LYS A 244 23.40 7.83 0.18
CA LYS A 244 23.36 8.67 1.39
C LYS A 244 24.78 8.88 1.90
N GLU A 245 25.15 10.14 2.16
CA GLU A 245 26.48 10.50 2.68
C GLU A 245 27.64 9.88 1.86
N GLY A 246 27.48 9.80 0.54
CA GLY A 246 28.47 9.21 -0.38
C GLY A 246 28.45 7.67 -0.47
N LYS A 247 27.64 6.98 0.32
CA LYS A 247 27.55 5.50 0.34
C LYS A 247 26.26 4.98 -0.28
N ALA A 248 26.32 3.80 -0.87
CA ALA A 248 25.15 3.05 -1.27
C ALA A 248 24.48 2.48 -0.02
N ALA A 249 23.31 3.00 0.33
CA ALA A 249 22.55 2.55 1.50
C ALA A 249 21.71 1.31 1.17
N LYS A 250 20.96 1.37 0.07
CA LYS A 250 20.01 0.34 -0.36
C LYS A 250 20.01 0.19 -1.87
N ALA A 251 19.79 -1.02 -2.37
CA ALA A 251 19.40 -1.26 -3.77
C ALA A 251 18.00 -1.85 -3.84
N SER A 252 17.22 -1.42 -4.83
CA SER A 252 15.94 -2.02 -5.21
C SER A 252 16.07 -2.60 -6.61
N LEU A 253 15.68 -3.86 -6.79
CA LEU A 253 15.75 -4.58 -8.06
C LEU A 253 14.33 -4.95 -8.49
N ALA A 254 13.99 -4.74 -9.76
CA ALA A 254 12.69 -5.12 -10.31
C ALA A 254 12.78 -5.54 -11.79
N THR A 255 11.80 -6.33 -12.23
CA THR A 255 11.64 -6.77 -13.62
C THR A 255 10.17 -7.00 -13.98
N LYS A 256 9.81 -6.58 -15.20
CA LYS A 256 8.57 -6.98 -15.91
C LYS A 256 8.79 -8.09 -16.94
N ALA A 257 10.04 -8.42 -17.25
CA ALA A 257 10.41 -9.39 -18.28
C ALA A 257 10.30 -10.87 -17.84
N GLY A 258 9.82 -11.13 -16.63
CA GLY A 258 9.65 -12.48 -16.10
C GLY A 258 10.96 -13.17 -15.69
N VAL A 259 12.05 -12.42 -15.53
CA VAL A 259 13.33 -12.92 -15.01
C VAL A 259 13.18 -13.21 -13.51
N ASP A 260 13.67 -14.35 -13.04
CA ASP A 260 13.66 -14.66 -11.60
C ASP A 260 14.87 -14.04 -10.89
N LEU A 261 14.63 -13.05 -10.04
CA LEU A 261 15.63 -12.33 -9.26
C LEU A 261 16.10 -13.06 -7.99
N GLN A 262 15.46 -14.17 -7.60
CA GLN A 262 15.84 -14.90 -6.38
C GLN A 262 17.30 -15.36 -6.33
N PRO A 263 17.92 -15.85 -7.43
CA PRO A 263 19.34 -16.18 -7.46
C PRO A 263 20.23 -14.98 -7.16
N ALA A 264 19.91 -13.79 -7.70
CA ALA A 264 20.66 -12.57 -7.42
C ALA A 264 20.57 -12.17 -5.94
N PHE A 265 19.39 -12.27 -5.32
CA PHE A 265 19.25 -12.02 -3.88
C PHE A 265 20.01 -13.04 -3.02
N ALA A 266 20.03 -14.30 -3.42
CA ALA A 266 20.83 -15.33 -2.75
C ALA A 266 22.32 -15.00 -2.79
N ARG A 267 22.82 -14.59 -3.95
CA ARG A 267 24.23 -14.20 -4.12
C ARG A 267 24.60 -12.98 -3.28
N LEU A 268 23.74 -11.97 -3.22
CA LEU A 268 23.97 -10.80 -2.35
C LEU A 268 24.01 -11.18 -0.87
N ARG A 269 23.21 -12.17 -0.42
CA ARG A 269 23.29 -12.70 0.96
C ARG A 269 24.61 -13.40 1.23
N GLU A 270 25.12 -14.20 0.29
CA GLU A 270 26.44 -14.84 0.40
C GLU A 270 27.58 -13.81 0.52
N MET A 271 27.42 -12.64 -0.10
CA MET A 271 28.34 -11.51 0.01
C MET A 271 28.21 -10.71 1.33
N GLY A 272 27.29 -11.11 2.22
CA GLY A 272 27.09 -10.51 3.54
C GLY A 272 26.01 -9.43 3.60
N TYR A 273 25.24 -9.19 2.53
CA TYR A 273 24.16 -8.21 2.53
C TYR A 273 22.85 -8.80 3.06
N SER A 274 22.03 -7.95 3.68
CA SER A 274 20.64 -8.29 3.95
C SER A 274 19.82 -8.07 2.68
N ALA A 275 19.52 -9.15 1.94
CA ALA A 275 18.84 -9.10 0.65
C ALA A 275 17.69 -10.12 0.53
N GLY A 276 16.61 -9.72 -0.13
CA GLY A 276 15.43 -10.56 -0.32
C GLY A 276 14.35 -9.92 -1.20
N GLY A 277 13.36 -10.72 -1.57
CA GLY A 277 12.28 -10.30 -2.46
C GLY A 277 11.46 -11.47 -2.99
N ARG A 278 10.49 -11.14 -3.85
CA ARG A 278 9.80 -12.08 -4.73
C ARG A 278 10.64 -12.30 -5.99
N SER A 279 10.20 -13.20 -6.87
CA SER A 279 10.90 -13.47 -8.14
C SER A 279 11.03 -12.23 -9.03
N SER A 280 10.08 -11.30 -9.00
CA SER A 280 10.09 -10.11 -9.88
C SER A 280 10.53 -8.81 -9.20
N VAL A 281 10.65 -8.76 -7.87
CA VAL A 281 10.96 -7.53 -7.14
C VAL A 281 11.56 -7.80 -5.77
N GLY A 282 12.53 -6.99 -5.37
CA GLY A 282 13.12 -7.05 -4.04
C GLY A 282 14.16 -5.97 -3.81
N GLY A 283 15.02 -6.18 -2.82
CA GLY A 283 16.09 -5.24 -2.53
C GLY A 283 17.16 -5.79 -1.59
N ALA A 284 18.20 -4.98 -1.38
CA ALA A 284 19.32 -5.28 -0.52
C ALA A 284 19.74 -4.05 0.29
N GLN A 285 20.07 -4.24 1.56
CA GLN A 285 20.76 -3.25 2.41
C GLN A 285 22.26 -3.42 2.21
N LEU A 286 22.93 -2.33 1.83
CA LEU A 286 24.30 -2.37 1.33
C LEU A 286 25.29 -1.78 2.35
N GLY A 287 25.16 -0.49 2.68
CA GLY A 287 26.01 0.20 3.65
C GLY A 287 27.49 0.31 3.23
N VAL A 288 27.78 0.31 1.93
CA VAL A 288 29.14 0.31 1.37
C VAL A 288 29.33 1.43 0.34
N GLU A 289 30.57 1.67 -0.08
CA GLU A 289 30.87 2.59 -1.18
C GLU A 289 30.12 2.21 -2.46
N LEU A 290 29.66 3.22 -3.21
CA LEU A 290 28.83 3.03 -4.40
C LEU A 290 29.51 2.10 -5.44
N GLU A 291 30.79 2.27 -5.70
CA GLU A 291 31.52 1.44 -6.66
C GLU A 291 31.54 -0.04 -6.26
N LYS A 292 31.73 -0.32 -4.97
CA LYS A 292 31.69 -1.69 -4.43
C LYS A 292 30.28 -2.26 -4.57
N ALA A 293 29.26 -1.50 -4.19
CA ALA A 293 27.87 -1.92 -4.34
C ALA A 293 27.53 -2.29 -5.79
N LEU A 294 27.88 -1.43 -6.76
CA LEU A 294 27.60 -1.68 -8.18
C LEU A 294 28.34 -2.92 -8.69
N LYS A 295 29.59 -3.13 -8.26
CA LYS A 295 30.36 -4.34 -8.59
C LYS A 295 29.69 -5.60 -8.06
N ASP A 296 29.29 -5.60 -6.80
CA ASP A 296 28.67 -6.76 -6.16
C ASP A 296 27.29 -7.07 -6.75
N ILE A 297 26.47 -6.04 -7.03
CA ILE A 297 25.18 -6.21 -7.71
C ILE A 297 25.41 -6.76 -9.12
N LYS A 298 26.37 -6.23 -9.87
CA LYS A 298 26.70 -6.74 -11.21
C LYS A 298 27.09 -8.22 -11.18
N GLU A 299 27.88 -8.64 -10.20
CA GLU A 299 28.24 -10.04 -10.02
C GLU A 299 27.02 -10.91 -9.68
N ALA A 300 26.11 -10.42 -8.81
CA ALA A 300 24.88 -11.12 -8.49
C ALA A 300 23.93 -11.27 -9.70
N LEU A 301 23.87 -10.26 -10.57
CA LEU A 301 23.05 -10.28 -11.79
C LEU A 301 23.62 -11.20 -12.88
N ALA A 302 24.89 -11.60 -12.82
CA ALA A 302 25.49 -12.52 -13.79
C ALA A 302 24.94 -13.96 -13.70
N LEU A 303 24.11 -14.24 -12.69
CA LEU A 303 23.43 -15.52 -12.48
C LEU A 303 22.02 -15.58 -13.10
N LEU A 304 21.55 -14.47 -13.69
CA LEU A 304 20.25 -14.34 -14.35
C LEU A 304 20.36 -14.67 -15.84
#